data_AF-A0A963RRP1-F1
#
_entry.id   AF-A0A963RRP1-F1
#
_cell.length_a   1.000
_cell.length_b   1.000
_cell.length_c   1.000
_cell.angle_alpha   90.00
_cell.angle_beta   90.00
_cell.angle_gamma   90.00
#
_symmetry.space_group_name_H-M   'P 1'
#
loop_
_entity.id
_entity.type
_entity.pdbx_description
1 polymer ?
#
loop_
_entity_poly.entity_id
_entity_poly.type
_entity_poly.pdbx_seq_one_letter_code
_entity_poly.pdbx_strand_id
1 'polypeptide(L)'
;MKVQKKLIAAAIAGALLAMAPGAFAQTLRVANQGDALSMDPHSLNESLQLSVDSNAYEALVGWNKKLEMVPMLATSWKQTSPTVWRFELRKGVQFYDGTP
;
A
#
# COMPACT_ATOMS: atom_id res chain seq x y z
N MET A 1 13.90 -40.62 24.40
CA MET A 1 13.27 -39.44 25.05
C MET A 1 13.44 -38.11 24.30
N LYS A 2 14.64 -37.71 23.83
CA LYS A 2 14.82 -36.40 23.16
C LYS A 2 14.09 -36.27 21.81
N VAL A 3 14.03 -37.34 21.02
CA VAL A 3 13.33 -37.38 19.71
C VAL A 3 11.81 -37.30 19.88
N GLN A 4 11.24 -38.00 20.85
CA GLN A 4 9.81 -37.95 21.17
C GLN A 4 9.36 -36.55 21.63
N LYS A 5 10.18 -35.85 22.42
CA LYS A 5 9.90 -34.45 22.82
C LYS A 5 9.89 -33.49 21.62
N LYS A 6 10.78 -33.69 20.64
CA LYS A 6 10.81 -32.90 19.40
C LYS A 6 9.58 -33.16 18.51
N LEU A 7 9.14 -34.41 18.43
CA LEU A 7 7.93 -34.80 17.66
C LEU A 7 6.65 -34.20 18.28
N ILE A 8 6.53 -34.21 19.61
CA ILE A 8 5.40 -33.58 20.31
C ILE A 8 5.40 -32.06 20.09
N ALA A 9 6.55 -31.41 20.20
CA ALA A 9 6.67 -29.98 19.95
C ALA A 9 6.30 -29.60 18.50
N ALA A 10 6.70 -30.42 17.52
CA ALA A 10 6.33 -30.22 16.11
C ALA A 10 4.82 -30.41 15.87
N ALA A 11 4.19 -31.38 16.52
CA ALA A 11 2.75 -31.60 16.43
C ALA A 11 1.95 -30.43 17.02
N ILE A 12 2.39 -29.88 18.16
CA ILE A 12 1.77 -28.71 18.78
C ILE A 12 1.92 -27.47 17.88
N ALA A 13 3.10 -27.25 17.30
CA ALA A 13 3.31 -26.14 16.37
C ALA A 13 2.43 -26.26 15.12
N GLY A 14 2.30 -27.48 14.57
CA GLY A 14 1.40 -27.75 13.44
C GLY A 14 -0.07 -27.51 13.76
N ALA A 15 -0.52 -27.93 14.95
CA ALA A 15 -1.89 -27.69 15.41
C ALA A 15 -2.18 -26.19 15.63
N LEU A 16 -1.22 -25.43 16.19
CA LEU A 16 -1.35 -23.98 16.37
C LEU A 16 -1.43 -23.23 15.03
N LEU A 17 -0.66 -23.65 14.03
CA LEU A 17 -0.72 -23.11 12.67
C LEU A 17 -2.05 -23.41 11.98
N ALA A 18 -2.62 -24.60 12.20
CA ALA A 18 -3.93 -25.00 11.64
C ALA A 18 -5.12 -24.28 12.28
N MET A 19 -4.95 -23.72 13.50
CA MET A 19 -5.98 -22.95 14.20
C MET A 19 -5.87 -21.43 13.99
N ALA A 20 -4.94 -20.96 13.14
CA ALA A 20 -4.87 -19.55 12.80
C ALA A 20 -6.16 -19.14 12.05
N PRO A 21 -6.84 -18.04 12.45
CA PRO A 21 -7.99 -17.54 11.71
C PRO A 21 -7.59 -17.27 10.26
N GLY A 22 -8.32 -17.86 9.31
CA GLY A 22 -8.13 -17.57 7.89
C GLY A 22 -8.47 -16.11 7.60
N ALA A 23 -7.64 -15.43 6.81
CA ALA A 23 -7.96 -14.10 6.30
C ALA A 23 -9.00 -14.26 5.17
N PHE A 24 -10.22 -13.77 5.40
CA PHE A 24 -11.27 -13.73 4.38
C PHE A 24 -11.23 -12.39 3.65
N ALA A 25 -11.44 -12.41 2.33
CA ALA A 25 -11.63 -11.20 1.55
C ALA A 25 -12.81 -10.39 2.11
N GLN A 26 -12.64 -9.08 2.22
CA GLN A 26 -13.68 -8.16 2.68
C GLN A 26 -14.07 -7.21 1.56
N THR A 27 -15.37 -7.00 1.37
CA THR A 27 -15.88 -5.99 0.44
C THR A 27 -16.13 -4.68 1.21
N LEU A 28 -15.37 -3.65 0.87
CA LEU A 28 -15.68 -2.29 1.29
C LEU A 28 -16.68 -1.67 0.30
N ARG A 29 -17.76 -1.09 0.82
CA ARG A 29 -18.72 -0.29 0.03
C ARG A 29 -18.64 1.15 0.51
N VAL A 30 -18.33 2.07 -0.41
CA VAL A 30 -18.22 3.51 -0.13
C VAL A 30 -19.30 4.23 -0.93
N ALA A 31 -20.02 5.13 -0.27
CA ALA A 31 -20.96 6.04 -0.92
C ALA A 31 -20.37 7.44 -0.92
N ASN A 32 -20.44 8.12 -2.07
CA ASN A 32 -19.97 9.49 -2.25
C ASN A 32 -21.13 10.40 -2.67
N GLN A 33 -20.91 11.71 -2.64
CA GLN A 33 -21.93 12.71 -3.02
C GLN A 33 -22.23 12.72 -4.54
N GLY A 34 -21.37 12.11 -5.35
CA GLY A 34 -21.50 11.99 -6.80
C GLY A 34 -20.49 11.00 -7.38
N ASP A 35 -20.26 11.08 -8.69
CA ASP A 35 -19.36 10.21 -9.44
C ASP A 35 -18.02 10.89 -9.74
N ALA A 36 -16.96 10.10 -9.95
CA ALA A 36 -15.73 10.59 -10.55
C ALA A 36 -15.99 10.90 -12.03
N LEU A 37 -15.68 12.13 -12.45
CA LEU A 37 -15.99 12.61 -13.80
C LEU A 37 -14.95 12.20 -14.84
N SER A 38 -13.79 11.74 -14.38
CA SER A 38 -12.64 11.37 -15.20
C SER A 38 -11.71 10.48 -14.38
N MET A 39 -10.94 9.64 -15.08
CA MET A 39 -9.81 8.87 -14.52
C MET A 39 -8.46 9.40 -15.02
N ASP A 40 -8.44 10.51 -15.77
CA ASP A 40 -7.21 11.21 -16.11
C ASP A 40 -6.77 12.06 -14.91
N PRO A 41 -5.63 11.76 -14.26
CA PRO A 41 -5.16 12.49 -13.08
C PRO A 41 -4.84 13.97 -13.36
N HIS A 42 -4.81 14.40 -14.63
CA HIS A 42 -4.61 15.79 -15.02
C HIS A 42 -5.91 16.55 -15.31
N SER A 43 -7.08 15.91 -15.24
CA SER A 43 -8.32 16.57 -15.68
C SER A 43 -8.89 17.55 -14.66
N LEU A 44 -8.95 17.17 -13.38
CA LEU A 44 -9.61 17.94 -12.32
C LEU A 44 -8.90 17.76 -10.98
N ASN A 45 -8.83 18.84 -10.20
CA ASN A 45 -8.29 18.86 -8.84
C ASN A 45 -9.45 18.96 -7.83
N GLU A 46 -10.28 17.92 -7.76
CA GLU A 46 -11.48 17.85 -6.93
C GLU A 46 -11.39 16.62 -6.01
N SER A 47 -11.83 16.75 -4.75
CA SER A 47 -11.50 15.79 -3.69
C SER A 47 -12.07 14.38 -3.94
N LEU A 48 -13.29 14.28 -4.47
CA LEU A 48 -13.93 13.00 -4.78
C LEU A 48 -13.19 12.30 -5.91
N GLN A 49 -12.93 12.98 -7.02
CA GLN A 49 -12.18 12.41 -8.14
C GLN A 49 -10.79 11.95 -7.68
N LEU A 50 -10.04 12.80 -6.96
CA LEU A 50 -8.72 12.44 -6.45
C LEU A 50 -8.75 11.24 -5.49
N SER A 51 -9.82 11.09 -4.71
CA SER A 51 -9.99 9.92 -3.83
C SER A 51 -10.19 8.64 -4.64
N VAL A 52 -10.90 8.69 -5.77
CA VAL A 52 -11.06 7.56 -6.69
C VAL A 52 -9.74 7.26 -7.41
N ASP A 53 -9.09 8.28 -7.98
CA ASP A 53 -7.81 8.17 -8.69
C ASP A 53 -6.71 7.59 -7.80
N SER A 54 -6.70 7.92 -6.51
CA SER A 54 -5.72 7.39 -5.55
C SER A 54 -5.78 5.87 -5.33
N ASN A 55 -6.83 5.20 -5.82
CA ASN A 55 -6.90 3.73 -5.82
C ASN A 55 -6.16 3.11 -7.02
N ALA A 56 -5.92 3.87 -8.08
CA ALA A 56 -5.27 3.42 -9.30
C ALA A 56 -3.86 4.01 -9.49
N TYR A 57 -3.62 5.22 -9.00
CA TYR A 57 -2.36 5.95 -9.14
C TYR A 57 -1.68 6.14 -7.79
N GLU A 58 -0.35 6.04 -7.76
CA GLU A 58 0.45 6.30 -6.56
C GLU A 58 1.37 7.52 -6.77
N ALA A 59 1.35 8.45 -5.81
CA ALA A 59 2.24 9.61 -5.81
C ALA A 59 3.65 9.28 -5.29
N LEU A 60 4.61 10.20 -5.49
CA LEU A 60 5.95 10.09 -4.91
C LEU A 60 5.90 10.12 -3.37
N VAL A 61 5.06 10.99 -2.82
CA VAL A 61 4.90 11.27 -1.39
C VAL A 61 3.42 11.50 -1.10
N GLY A 62 3.01 11.29 0.14
CA GLY A 62 1.62 11.42 0.57
C GLY A 62 1.49 12.06 1.94
N TRP A 63 0.27 12.02 2.49
CA TRP A 63 -0.06 12.60 3.78
C TRP A 63 -0.54 11.51 4.73
N ASN A 64 -0.07 11.53 5.98
CA ASN A 64 -0.63 10.67 7.01
C ASN A 64 -1.87 11.31 7.68
N LYS A 65 -2.45 10.60 8.65
CA LYS A 65 -3.63 11.06 9.42
C LYS A 65 -3.39 12.37 10.20
N LYS A 66 -2.15 12.74 10.43
CA LYS A 66 -1.74 13.99 11.09
C LYS A 66 -1.41 15.10 10.09
N LEU A 67 -1.62 14.86 8.80
CA LEU A 67 -1.24 15.75 7.71
C LEU A 67 0.26 16.03 7.68
N GLU A 68 1.07 15.02 8.02
CA GLU A 68 2.52 15.06 7.82
C GLU A 68 2.86 14.40 6.48
N MET A 69 3.85 14.96 5.78
CA MET A 69 4.40 14.37 4.56
C MET A 69 5.07 13.03 4.88
N VAL A 70 4.69 11.98 4.16
CA VAL A 70 5.19 10.62 4.35
C VAL A 70 5.61 9.95 3.05
N PRO A 71 6.53 8.97 3.09
CA PRO A 71 6.90 8.15 1.94
C PRO A 71 5.69 7.46 1.29
N MET A 72 5.65 7.48 -0.04
CA MET A 72 4.82 6.60 -0.87
C MET A 72 5.74 5.88 -1.86
N LEU A 73 5.65 6.15 -3.17
CA LEU A 73 6.54 5.54 -4.17
C LEU A 73 8.01 5.88 -3.90
N ALA A 74 8.30 7.09 -3.44
CA ALA A 74 9.62 7.49 -2.97
C ALA A 74 9.80 7.12 -1.49
N THR A 75 10.87 6.36 -1.21
CA THR A 75 11.27 5.96 0.15
C THR A 75 11.96 7.09 0.92
N SER A 76 12.61 8.00 0.21
CA SER A 76 13.22 9.21 0.76
C SER A 76 13.35 10.27 -0.32
N TRP A 77 13.51 11.52 0.11
CA TRP A 77 13.75 12.63 -0.79
C TRP A 77 14.61 13.69 -0.10
N LYS A 78 15.39 14.43 -0.90
CA LYS A 78 16.20 15.53 -0.43
C LYS A 78 16.30 16.63 -1.47
N GLN A 79 16.26 17.87 -1.01
CA GLN A 79 16.55 19.03 -1.84
C GLN A 79 18.07 19.18 -1.95
N THR A 80 18.63 19.02 -3.15
CA THR A 80 20.09 19.11 -3.39
C THR A 80 20.54 20.50 -3.82
N SER A 81 19.61 21.36 -4.23
CA SER A 81 19.80 22.78 -4.50
C SER A 81 18.44 23.51 -4.44
N PRO A 82 18.37 24.86 -4.50
CA PRO A 82 17.10 25.60 -4.34
C PRO A 82 15.95 25.14 -5.25
N THR A 83 16.24 24.56 -6.41
CA THR A 83 15.24 24.11 -7.39
C THR A 83 15.36 22.64 -7.76
N VAL A 84 16.26 21.88 -7.13
CA VAL A 84 16.52 20.48 -7.49
C VAL A 84 16.22 19.56 -6.31
N TRP A 85 15.36 18.58 -6.56
CA TRP A 85 15.03 17.52 -5.63
C TRP A 85 15.49 16.17 -6.17
N ARG A 86 16.01 15.32 -5.29
CA ARG A 86 16.31 13.92 -5.56
C ARG A 86 15.37 13.04 -4.74
N PHE A 87 14.72 12.10 -5.41
CA PHE A 87 13.85 11.09 -4.82
C PHE A 87 14.48 9.70 -5.00
N GLU A 88 14.43 8.88 -3.96
CA GLU A 88 14.87 7.48 -4.01
C GLU A 88 13.63 6.58 -4.05
N LEU A 89 13.38 5.93 -5.19
CA LEU A 89 12.16 5.13 -5.41
C LEU A 89 12.27 3.73 -4.79
N ARG A 90 11.12 3.14 -4.43
CA ARG A 90 11.05 1.72 -4.08
C ARG A 90 11.50 0.86 -5.26
N LYS A 91 12.22 -0.23 -4.96
CA LYS A 91 12.69 -1.18 -5.98
C LYS A 91 11.57 -2.14 -6.37
N GLY A 92 11.57 -2.56 -7.63
CA GLY A 92 10.64 -3.58 -8.13
C GLY A 92 9.19 -3.11 -8.22
N VAL A 93 8.96 -1.80 -8.28
CA VAL A 93 7.64 -1.26 -8.65
C VAL A 93 7.33 -1.60 -10.10
N GLN A 94 6.07 -1.84 -10.38
CA GLN A 94 5.55 -2.15 -11.71
C GLN A 94 4.21 -1.46 -11.89
N PHE A 95 3.92 -1.05 -13.12
CA PHE A 95 2.58 -0.71 -13.56
C PHE A 95 1.69 -1.95 -13.60
N TYR A 96 0.38 -1.71 -13.74
CA TYR A 96 -0.63 -2.76 -13.74
C TYR A 96 -0.45 -3.79 -14.87
N ASP A 97 0.24 -3.43 -15.96
CA ASP A 97 0.55 -4.29 -17.09
C ASP A 97 1.87 -5.06 -16.95
N GLY A 98 2.57 -4.87 -15.82
CA GLY A 98 3.84 -5.53 -15.50
C GLY A 98 5.09 -4.78 -16.00
N THR A 99 4.94 -3.64 -16.67
CA THR A 99 6.08 -2.78 -17.01
C THR A 99 6.65 -2.08 -15.78
N PRO A 100 7.97 -1.81 -15.68
CA PRO A 100 8.57 -1.10 -14.54
C PRO A 100 8.20 0.40 -14.46
#